data_AF-A0A8T3SFL5-F1
#
_entry.id   AF-A0A8T3SFL5-F1
#
_cell.length_a   1.000
_cell.length_b   1.000
_cell.length_c   1.000
_cell.angle_alpha   90.00
_cell.angle_beta   90.00
_cell.angle_gamma   90.00
#
_symmetry.space_group_name_H-M   'P 1'
#
loop_
_entity.id
_entity.type
_entity.pdbx_description
1 polymer ?
#
loop_
_entity_poly.entity_id
_entity_poly.type
_entity_poly.pdbx_seq_one_letter_code
_entity_poly.pdbx_strand_id
1 'polypeptide(L)'
;MTSARDTSTSDPLLYGIFNLSKIEAILKKPIPFNCTSSIRNLEPCKKEIIPASMIDKFLEEISETETSFKVVRFLLKVDNTLLFAKEGYPCGEIPAHFQMANLDIRKAFCLSAGNAFFDDKNTLYKINHQSGDFRPDFNSLGLALSAFKSNRIKLNSTIRINELNKHGCTIKSYQLASNLIDENIIAEANKKNLTPLSTSNNIHSPQSKKDKKGSSLKLSNFWQKAPLEGDGSVKNSTEFEPVITPQLSIVR
;
A
#
# COMPACT_ATOMS: atom_id res chain seq x y z
N MET A 1 -20.73 -10.59 47.06
CA MET A 1 -21.20 -9.66 46.00
C MET A 1 -20.00 -9.07 45.30
N THR A 2 -19.45 -9.79 44.33
CA THR A 2 -18.33 -9.34 43.50
C THR A 2 -18.91 -8.89 42.16
N SER A 3 -18.92 -7.57 41.97
CA SER A 3 -19.25 -6.91 40.71
C SER A 3 -18.14 -7.24 39.70
N ALA A 4 -18.49 -8.00 38.66
CA ALA A 4 -17.66 -8.14 37.47
C ALA A 4 -17.70 -6.81 36.72
N ARG A 5 -16.52 -6.19 36.56
CA ARG A 5 -16.32 -5.06 35.67
C ARG A 5 -16.27 -5.60 34.25
N ASP A 6 -17.24 -5.19 33.44
CA ASP A 6 -17.15 -5.24 31.98
C ASP A 6 -15.98 -4.36 31.54
N THR A 7 -14.83 -4.98 31.27
CA THR A 7 -13.82 -4.38 30.41
C THR A 7 -14.23 -4.64 28.98
N SER A 8 -14.74 -3.60 28.32
CA SER A 8 -15.04 -3.59 26.90
C SER A 8 -13.85 -4.14 26.11
N THR A 9 -14.06 -5.29 25.50
CA THR A 9 -13.17 -5.91 24.52
C THR A 9 -13.05 -5.00 23.31
N SER A 10 -12.05 -4.12 23.32
CA SER A 10 -11.59 -3.43 22.12
C SER A 10 -10.76 -4.40 21.28
N ASP A 11 -11.41 -5.12 20.38
CA ASP A 11 -10.76 -5.71 19.21
C ASP A 11 -11.83 -5.95 18.13
N PRO A 12 -11.54 -5.83 16.81
CA PRO A 12 -10.48 -6.65 16.22
C PRO A 12 -9.66 -6.10 15.01
N LEU A 13 -8.37 -6.43 15.03
CA LEU A 13 -7.59 -7.05 13.92
C LEU A 13 -7.14 -6.24 12.68
N LEU A 14 -7.71 -5.08 12.32
CA LEU A 14 -7.07 -4.23 11.28
C LEU A 14 -5.86 -3.45 11.84
N TYR A 15 -5.94 -3.09 13.13
CA TYR A 15 -4.97 -2.29 13.88
C TYR A 15 -3.60 -2.97 14.08
N GLY A 16 -3.53 -4.30 13.94
CA GLY A 16 -2.28 -5.05 14.10
C GLY A 16 -1.36 -4.97 12.88
N ILE A 17 -1.91 -4.74 11.68
CA ILE A 17 -1.14 -4.70 10.43
C ILE A 17 -0.79 -3.25 10.07
N PHE A 18 -1.76 -2.34 10.18
CA PHE A 18 -1.58 -0.94 9.81
C PHE A 18 -1.57 -0.02 11.03
N ASN A 19 -0.57 0.86 11.07
CA ASN A 19 -0.43 1.87 12.12
C ASN A 19 -1.30 3.10 11.78
N LEU A 20 -2.35 3.33 12.56
CA LEU A 20 -3.27 4.45 12.36
C LEU A 20 -2.59 5.81 12.34
N SER A 21 -1.62 6.05 13.21
CA SER A 21 -0.95 7.36 13.26
C SER A 21 -0.19 7.65 11.96
N LYS A 22 0.34 6.59 11.30
CA LYS A 22 0.93 6.70 9.96
C LYS A 22 -0.13 6.96 8.90
N ILE A 23 -1.29 6.31 8.98
CA ILE A 23 -2.42 6.57 8.08
C ILE A 23 -2.89 8.03 8.19
N GLU A 24 -3.09 8.52 9.41
CA GLU A 24 -3.46 9.92 9.66
C GLU A 24 -2.39 10.89 9.13
N ALA A 25 -1.10 10.54 9.26
CA ALA A 25 -0.01 11.35 8.70
C ALA A 25 -0.04 11.39 7.16
N ILE A 26 -0.38 10.29 6.49
CA ILE A 26 -0.52 10.24 5.01
C ILE A 26 -1.68 11.14 4.56
N LEU A 27 -2.79 11.13 5.28
CA LEU A 27 -3.93 12.00 4.96
C LEU A 27 -3.60 13.49 5.11
N LYS A 28 -2.78 13.84 6.12
CA LYS A 28 -2.29 15.22 6.33
C LYS A 28 -1.24 15.64 5.31
N LYS A 29 -0.42 14.69 4.86
CA LYS A 29 0.65 14.91 3.90
C LYS A 29 0.68 13.79 2.86
N PRO A 30 -0.14 13.93 1.80
CA PRO A 30 -0.19 12.96 0.71
C PRO A 30 1.18 12.70 0.09
N ILE A 31 1.34 11.53 -0.52
CA ILE A 31 2.61 11.06 -1.07
C ILE A 31 2.91 11.86 -2.34
N PRO A 32 4.00 12.63 -2.39
CA PRO A 32 4.39 13.33 -3.60
C PRO A 32 4.92 12.36 -4.64
N PHE A 33 4.72 12.72 -5.90
CA PHE A 33 5.45 12.12 -7.01
C PHE A 33 6.97 12.23 -6.78
N ASN A 34 7.66 11.10 -6.91
CA ASN A 34 9.10 10.99 -6.81
C ASN A 34 9.70 10.77 -8.20
N CYS A 35 10.12 11.88 -8.80
CA CYS A 35 10.62 11.91 -10.16
C CYS A 35 11.97 11.19 -10.30
N THR A 36 11.98 9.99 -10.86
CA THR A 36 13.20 9.43 -11.46
C THR A 36 13.41 10.06 -12.83
N SER A 37 14.67 10.28 -13.21
CA SER A 37 15.05 10.98 -14.46
C SER A 37 14.48 10.32 -15.72
N SER A 38 14.17 9.02 -15.69
CA SER A 38 13.56 8.26 -16.78
C SER A 38 12.09 8.59 -17.05
N ILE A 39 11.37 9.23 -16.12
CA ILE A 39 9.92 9.43 -16.20
C ILE A 39 9.53 10.81 -16.75
N ARG A 40 10.44 11.80 -16.71
CA ARG A 40 10.17 13.20 -17.13
C ARG A 40 9.80 13.35 -18.61
N ASN A 41 10.24 12.40 -19.43
CA ASN A 41 10.09 12.45 -20.88
C ASN A 41 9.05 11.45 -21.39
N LEU A 42 8.26 10.82 -20.50
CA LEU A 42 7.17 9.96 -20.95
C LEU A 42 6.12 10.82 -21.65
N GLU A 43 5.88 10.50 -22.92
CA GLU A 43 4.74 11.06 -23.63
C GLU A 43 3.44 10.79 -22.87
N PRO A 44 2.43 11.67 -23.00
CA PRO A 44 1.11 11.42 -22.46
C PRO A 44 0.60 10.04 -22.91
N CYS A 45 0.26 9.18 -21.95
CA CYS A 45 -0.29 7.87 -22.26
C CYS A 45 -1.66 8.07 -22.94
N LYS A 46 -1.85 7.40 -24.08
CA LYS A 46 -3.08 7.50 -24.89
C LYS A 46 -4.15 6.47 -24.51
N LYS A 47 -3.86 5.57 -23.58
CA LYS A 47 -4.75 4.48 -23.17
C LYS A 47 -5.51 4.77 -21.88
N GLU A 48 -6.53 3.96 -21.69
CA GLU A 48 -7.63 4.13 -20.74
C GLU A 48 -7.17 3.95 -19.28
N ILE A 49 -7.42 4.97 -18.49
CA ILE A 49 -7.39 4.90 -17.03
C ILE A 49 -8.78 4.42 -16.61
N ILE A 50 -8.83 3.33 -15.87
CA ILE A 50 -10.07 2.61 -15.57
C ILE A 50 -10.59 3.04 -14.19
N PRO A 51 -11.76 3.68 -14.08
CA PRO A 51 -12.37 3.92 -12.78
C PRO A 51 -12.80 2.61 -12.12
N ALA A 52 -12.85 2.58 -10.80
CA ALA A 52 -13.24 1.38 -10.04
C ALA A 52 -14.58 0.77 -10.47
N SER A 53 -15.54 1.58 -10.93
CA SER A 53 -16.84 1.13 -11.44
C SER A 53 -16.77 0.26 -12.69
N MET A 54 -15.65 0.29 -13.43
CA MET A 54 -15.44 -0.48 -14.66
C MET A 54 -14.43 -1.62 -14.50
N ILE A 55 -14.02 -1.93 -13.25
CA ILE A 55 -12.98 -2.93 -13.00
C ILE A 55 -13.35 -4.32 -13.54
N ASP A 56 -14.62 -4.73 -13.41
CA ASP A 56 -15.02 -6.10 -13.75
C ASP A 56 -14.83 -6.36 -15.25
N LYS A 57 -15.33 -5.43 -16.07
CA LYS A 57 -15.13 -5.45 -17.52
C LYS A 57 -13.65 -5.38 -17.88
N PHE A 58 -12.88 -4.53 -17.20
CA PHE A 58 -11.45 -4.41 -17.44
C PHE A 58 -10.69 -5.70 -17.13
N LEU A 59 -11.05 -6.42 -16.06
CA LEU A 59 -10.45 -7.70 -15.71
C LEU A 59 -10.85 -8.84 -16.66
N GLU A 60 -11.98 -8.74 -17.36
CA GLU A 60 -12.35 -9.69 -18.42
C GLU A 60 -11.42 -9.57 -19.65
N GLU A 61 -10.91 -8.37 -19.92
CA GLU A 61 -10.01 -8.09 -21.04
C GLU A 61 -8.54 -8.44 -20.75
N ILE A 62 -8.20 -8.65 -19.48
CA ILE A 62 -6.84 -9.03 -19.05
C ILE A 62 -6.70 -10.56 -19.07
N SER A 63 -5.82 -11.05 -19.93
CA SER A 63 -5.37 -12.43 -19.88
C SER A 63 -4.58 -12.70 -18.61
N GLU A 64 -4.75 -13.89 -18.03
CA GLU A 64 -3.89 -14.34 -16.94
C GLU A 64 -2.43 -14.33 -17.39
N THR A 65 -1.55 -13.97 -16.46
CA THR A 65 -0.11 -14.11 -16.65
C THR A 65 0.33 -15.54 -16.31
N GLU A 66 1.60 -15.87 -16.54
CA GLU A 66 2.22 -17.14 -16.10
C GLU A 66 2.01 -17.43 -14.60
N THR A 67 1.68 -16.40 -13.81
CA THR A 67 1.48 -16.49 -12.35
C THR A 67 0.04 -16.74 -11.92
N SER A 68 -0.88 -17.12 -12.82
CA SER A 68 -2.32 -17.39 -12.57
C SER A 68 -3.10 -16.21 -11.98
N PHE A 69 -2.53 -15.01 -12.01
CA PHE A 69 -3.19 -13.78 -11.56
C PHE A 69 -3.28 -12.78 -12.70
N LYS A 70 -4.38 -12.05 -12.70
CA LYS A 70 -4.56 -10.81 -13.45
C LYS A 70 -4.00 -9.69 -12.59
N VAL A 71 -2.92 -9.07 -13.07
CA VAL A 71 -2.23 -8.01 -12.32
C VAL A 71 -2.58 -6.65 -12.93
N VAL A 72 -3.02 -5.74 -12.07
CA VAL A 72 -3.33 -4.36 -12.46
C VAL A 72 -2.62 -3.39 -11.54
N ARG A 73 -2.29 -2.21 -12.07
CA ARG A 73 -1.87 -1.08 -11.25
C ARG A 73 -3.11 -0.43 -10.63
N PHE A 74 -2.96 0.07 -9.41
CA PHE A 74 -3.96 0.94 -8.81
C PHE A 74 -3.35 2.26 -8.34
N LEU A 75 -4.16 3.31 -8.36
CA LEU A 75 -3.87 4.61 -7.76
C LEU A 75 -5.08 5.03 -6.91
N LEU A 76 -4.85 5.34 -5.64
CA LEU A 76 -5.82 6.03 -4.80
C LEU A 76 -5.47 7.51 -4.71
N LYS A 77 -6.30 8.35 -5.33
CA LYS A 77 -6.13 9.81 -5.34
C LYS A 77 -6.50 10.44 -3.98
N VAL A 78 -6.09 11.70 -3.80
CA VAL A 78 -6.39 12.50 -2.60
C VAL A 78 -7.87 12.79 -2.39
N ASP A 79 -8.67 12.70 -3.44
CA ASP A 79 -10.14 12.82 -3.41
C ASP A 79 -10.83 11.46 -3.17
N ASN A 80 -10.08 10.43 -2.78
CA ASN A 80 -10.51 9.04 -2.60
C ASN A 80 -10.97 8.33 -3.88
N THR A 81 -10.71 8.90 -5.05
CA THR A 81 -10.97 8.20 -6.32
C THR A 81 -9.97 7.06 -6.49
N LEU A 82 -10.49 5.84 -6.66
CA LEU A 82 -9.71 4.66 -6.97
C LEU A 82 -9.70 4.42 -8.48
N LEU A 83 -8.50 4.38 -9.05
CA LEU A 83 -8.25 4.19 -10.47
C LEU A 83 -7.36 2.98 -10.70
N PHE A 84 -7.54 2.35 -11.85
CA PHE A 84 -6.81 1.17 -12.29
C PHE A 84 -6.20 1.37 -13.68
N ALA A 85 -5.16 0.60 -13.96
CA ALA A 85 -4.56 0.52 -15.28
C ALA A 85 -3.85 -0.82 -15.47
N LYS A 86 -3.48 -1.12 -16.72
CA LYS A 86 -2.72 -2.32 -17.06
C LYS A 86 -1.37 -2.30 -16.34
N GLU A 87 -0.91 -3.46 -15.87
CA GLU A 87 0.45 -3.63 -15.35
C GLU A 87 1.45 -3.81 -16.51
N GLY A 88 2.71 -3.41 -16.29
CA GLY A 88 3.80 -3.52 -17.26
C GLY A 88 4.76 -2.33 -17.21
N TYR A 89 5.67 -2.20 -18.17
CA TYR A 89 6.60 -1.06 -18.21
C TYR A 89 5.89 0.22 -18.68
N PRO A 90 6.08 1.38 -18.01
CA PRO A 90 5.42 2.61 -18.41
C PRO A 90 6.01 3.15 -19.73
N CYS A 91 5.33 2.90 -20.85
CA CYS A 91 5.61 3.49 -22.15
C CYS A 91 4.39 3.33 -23.07
N GLY A 92 4.12 4.34 -23.91
CA GLY A 92 3.06 4.33 -24.94
C GLY A 92 1.64 4.07 -24.41
N GLU A 93 1.34 2.79 -24.19
CA GLU A 93 0.03 2.25 -23.86
C GLU A 93 -0.19 1.95 -22.36
N ILE A 94 0.86 1.92 -21.55
CA ILE A 94 0.76 1.60 -20.13
C ILE A 94 1.07 2.87 -19.33
N PRO A 95 0.09 3.44 -18.62
CA PRO A 95 0.33 4.67 -17.87
C PRO A 95 1.19 4.38 -16.63
N ALA A 96 2.12 5.28 -16.36
CA ALA A 96 2.71 5.42 -15.04
C ALA A 96 1.61 5.87 -14.04
N HIS A 97 1.77 5.57 -12.75
CA HIS A 97 0.78 5.97 -11.74
C HIS A 97 0.56 7.48 -11.74
N PHE A 98 1.56 8.33 -11.99
CA PHE A 98 1.38 9.79 -12.02
C PHE A 98 0.51 10.22 -13.21
N GLN A 99 0.58 9.51 -14.33
CA GLN A 99 -0.29 9.75 -15.49
C GLN A 99 -1.75 9.38 -15.14
N MET A 100 -1.95 8.36 -14.31
CA MET A 100 -3.29 8.02 -13.78
C MET A 100 -3.87 9.13 -12.89
N ALA A 101 -3.03 9.93 -12.23
CA ALA A 101 -3.50 11.04 -11.40
C ALA A 101 -4.12 12.17 -12.23
N ASN A 102 -3.78 12.26 -13.53
CA ASN A 102 -4.13 13.35 -14.44
C ASN A 102 -3.80 14.74 -13.86
N LEU A 103 -2.61 14.86 -13.27
CA LEU A 103 -2.10 16.08 -12.65
C LEU A 103 -0.75 16.46 -13.26
N ASP A 104 -0.39 17.75 -13.19
CA ASP A 104 0.98 18.20 -13.44
C ASP A 104 1.93 17.40 -12.55
N ILE A 105 3.05 16.97 -13.10
CA ILE A 105 4.07 16.15 -12.42
C ILE A 105 4.52 16.73 -11.07
N ARG A 106 4.57 18.06 -10.93
CA ARG A 106 4.95 18.77 -9.70
C ARG A 106 3.82 18.83 -8.66
N LYS A 107 2.60 18.52 -9.08
CA LYS A 107 1.39 18.53 -8.27
C LYS A 107 0.78 17.13 -8.13
N ALA A 108 1.43 16.09 -8.65
CA ALA A 108 0.93 14.74 -8.56
C ALA A 108 1.15 14.22 -7.13
N PHE A 109 0.04 14.02 -6.41
CA PHE A 109 -0.01 13.42 -5.09
C PHE A 109 -1.00 12.26 -5.07
N CYS A 110 -0.73 11.25 -4.23
CA CYS A 110 -1.66 10.16 -3.99
C CYS A 110 -1.74 9.80 -2.51
N LEU A 111 -2.81 9.10 -2.14
CA LEU A 111 -2.92 8.48 -0.82
C LEU A 111 -2.27 7.11 -0.79
N SER A 112 -2.36 6.36 -1.88
CA SER A 112 -1.70 5.06 -2.07
C SER A 112 -1.56 4.76 -3.56
N ALA A 113 -0.60 3.90 -3.90
CA ALA A 113 -0.40 3.38 -5.24
C ALA A 113 0.26 2.00 -5.14
N GLY A 114 0.05 1.15 -6.14
CA GLY A 114 0.60 -0.20 -6.09
C GLY A 114 0.11 -1.10 -7.21
N ASN A 115 0.29 -2.41 -6.98
CA ASN A 115 -0.27 -3.47 -7.80
C ASN A 115 -1.32 -4.26 -7.01
N ALA A 116 -2.40 -4.61 -7.70
CA ALA A 116 -3.48 -5.47 -7.23
C ALA A 116 -3.55 -6.74 -8.10
N PHE A 117 -3.70 -7.87 -7.45
CA PHE A 117 -3.64 -9.20 -8.04
C PHE A 117 -5.00 -9.87 -7.86
N PHE A 118 -5.66 -10.14 -8.98
CA PHE A 118 -6.98 -10.76 -9.03
C PHE A 118 -6.85 -12.20 -9.53
N ASP A 119 -7.61 -13.10 -8.92
CA ASP A 119 -7.72 -14.48 -9.38
C ASP A 119 -8.56 -14.62 -10.66
N ASP A 120 -8.73 -15.84 -11.13
CA ASP A 120 -9.56 -16.24 -12.28
C ASP A 120 -11.01 -15.75 -12.17
N LYS A 121 -11.51 -15.61 -10.94
CA LYS A 121 -12.87 -15.14 -10.60
C LYS A 121 -12.94 -13.63 -10.41
N ASN A 122 -11.92 -12.89 -10.84
CA ASN A 122 -11.82 -11.44 -10.68
C ASN A 122 -11.96 -11.00 -9.22
N THR A 123 -11.48 -11.82 -8.28
CA THR A 123 -11.53 -11.54 -6.85
C THR A 123 -10.15 -11.11 -6.37
N LEU A 124 -10.08 -10.01 -5.62
CA LEU A 124 -8.82 -9.47 -5.13
C LEU A 124 -8.19 -10.43 -4.12
N TYR A 125 -7.05 -10.99 -4.49
CA TYR A 125 -6.32 -11.98 -3.70
C TYR A 125 -5.12 -11.38 -2.98
N LYS A 126 -4.41 -10.46 -3.64
CA LYS A 126 -3.16 -9.88 -3.13
C LYS A 126 -3.01 -8.42 -3.53
N ILE A 127 -2.36 -7.63 -2.68
CA ILE A 127 -1.93 -6.26 -2.99
C ILE A 127 -0.51 -5.99 -2.51
N ASN A 128 0.14 -5.00 -3.11
CA ASN A 128 1.40 -4.43 -2.63
C ASN A 128 1.46 -2.93 -2.93
N HIS A 129 2.49 -2.25 -2.42
CA HIS A 129 2.72 -0.82 -2.62
C HIS A 129 3.80 -0.53 -3.67
N GLN A 130 3.93 -1.39 -4.69
CA GLN A 130 4.92 -1.21 -5.76
C GLN A 130 4.52 -0.08 -6.70
N SER A 131 5.30 1.00 -6.69
CA SER A 131 5.16 2.10 -7.64
C SER A 131 6.55 2.66 -7.97
N GLY A 132 6.80 2.95 -9.25
CA GLY A 132 8.10 3.45 -9.73
C GLY A 132 8.23 4.98 -9.63
N ASP A 133 7.10 5.65 -9.54
CA ASP A 133 6.89 7.09 -9.57
C ASP A 133 6.30 7.64 -8.28
N PHE A 134 5.54 6.84 -7.53
CA PHE A 134 5.24 7.12 -6.13
C PHE A 134 6.04 6.18 -5.25
N ARG A 135 6.41 6.62 -4.04
CA ARG A 135 6.98 5.74 -3.01
C ARG A 135 6.03 5.63 -1.82
N PRO A 136 4.84 5.02 -2.01
CA PRO A 136 3.87 4.89 -0.95
C PRO A 136 4.44 4.06 0.20
N ASP A 137 4.17 4.52 1.43
CA ASP A 137 4.45 3.74 2.64
C ASP A 137 3.49 2.55 2.72
N PHE A 138 3.95 1.44 3.30
CA PHE A 138 3.14 0.23 3.50
C PHE A 138 1.78 0.51 4.14
N ASN A 139 1.71 1.46 5.09
CA ASN A 139 0.48 1.78 5.82
C ASN A 139 -0.58 2.44 4.92
N SER A 140 -0.18 3.01 3.78
CA SER A 140 -1.13 3.52 2.78
C SER A 140 -2.04 2.44 2.21
N LEU A 141 -1.63 1.16 2.24
CA LEU A 141 -2.44 0.06 1.75
C LEU A 141 -3.72 -0.15 2.56
N GLY A 142 -3.76 0.31 3.82
CA GLY A 142 -5.00 0.33 4.61
C GLY A 142 -6.06 1.25 3.98
N LEU A 143 -5.64 2.42 3.49
CA LEU A 143 -6.52 3.35 2.76
C LEU A 143 -6.97 2.74 1.43
N ALA A 144 -6.06 2.09 0.71
CA ALA A 144 -6.39 1.38 -0.52
C ALA A 144 -7.46 0.30 -0.26
N LEU A 145 -7.24 -0.63 0.66
CA LEU A 145 -8.20 -1.70 0.96
C LEU A 145 -9.59 -1.18 1.34
N SER A 146 -9.64 -0.10 2.13
CA SER A 146 -10.89 0.57 2.46
C SER A 146 -11.61 1.11 1.21
N ALA A 147 -10.87 1.74 0.30
CA ALA A 147 -11.41 2.21 -0.98
C ALA A 147 -11.85 1.06 -1.89
N PHE A 148 -11.11 -0.05 -1.96
CA PHE A 148 -11.52 -1.24 -2.71
C PHE A 148 -12.86 -1.78 -2.19
N LYS A 149 -12.99 -1.90 -0.86
CA LYS A 149 -14.22 -2.39 -0.24
C LYS A 149 -15.40 -1.43 -0.45
N SER A 150 -15.19 -0.13 -0.28
CA SER A 150 -16.20 0.92 -0.50
C SER A 150 -16.69 0.97 -1.96
N ASN A 151 -15.81 0.66 -2.93
CA ASN A 151 -16.16 0.55 -4.34
C ASN A 151 -16.72 -0.83 -4.73
N ARG A 152 -17.03 -1.69 -3.75
CA ARG A 152 -17.62 -3.03 -3.94
C ARG A 152 -16.77 -3.95 -4.83
N ILE A 153 -15.46 -3.75 -4.83
CA ILE A 153 -14.54 -4.68 -5.50
C ILE A 153 -14.62 -6.02 -4.78
N LYS A 154 -14.75 -7.13 -5.52
CA LYS A 154 -14.80 -8.47 -4.94
C LYS A 154 -13.49 -8.77 -4.21
N LEU A 155 -13.56 -9.09 -2.93
CA LEU A 155 -12.40 -9.40 -2.10
C LEU A 155 -12.40 -10.88 -1.74
N ASN A 156 -11.23 -11.51 -1.76
CA ASN A 156 -11.10 -12.87 -1.26
C ASN A 156 -11.40 -12.88 0.25
N SER A 157 -11.82 -14.02 0.82
CA SER A 157 -12.06 -14.12 2.26
C SER A 157 -10.81 -13.75 3.06
N THR A 158 -9.64 -14.05 2.52
CA THR A 158 -8.34 -13.64 3.05
C THR A 158 -7.51 -12.97 1.96
N ILE A 159 -7.08 -11.74 2.21
CA ILE A 159 -6.23 -10.96 1.31
C ILE A 159 -4.78 -11.03 1.77
N ARG A 160 -3.86 -11.28 0.84
CA ARG A 160 -2.42 -11.19 1.08
C ARG A 160 -1.92 -9.75 0.85
N ILE A 161 -1.16 -9.23 1.80
CA ILE A 161 -0.61 -7.88 1.73
C ILE A 161 0.90 -7.99 1.80
N ASN A 162 1.59 -7.58 0.73
CA ASN A 162 3.04 -7.68 0.67
C ASN A 162 3.67 -6.31 0.94
N GLU A 163 4.50 -6.26 1.98
CA GLU A 163 5.42 -5.17 2.24
C GLU A 163 6.68 -5.36 1.41
N LEU A 164 7.09 -4.31 0.71
CA LEU A 164 8.20 -4.34 -0.23
C LEU A 164 9.34 -3.44 0.24
N ASN A 165 10.57 -3.81 -0.08
CA ASN A 165 11.71 -2.89 0.03
C ASN A 165 11.73 -1.88 -1.13
N LYS A 166 12.72 -0.99 -1.12
CA LYS A 166 12.95 0.03 -2.17
C LYS A 166 13.23 -0.54 -3.58
N HIS A 167 13.49 -1.84 -3.70
CA HIS A 167 13.74 -2.54 -4.96
C HIS A 167 12.50 -3.31 -5.45
N GLY A 168 11.37 -3.24 -4.73
CA GLY A 168 10.15 -3.97 -5.06
C GLY A 168 10.16 -5.44 -4.61
N CYS A 169 11.19 -5.90 -3.91
CA CYS A 169 11.22 -7.26 -3.38
C CYS A 169 10.37 -7.35 -2.11
N THR A 170 9.59 -8.43 -1.97
CA THR A 170 8.80 -8.67 -0.75
C THR A 170 9.72 -8.90 0.44
N ILE A 171 9.56 -8.11 1.50
CA ILE A 171 10.24 -8.29 2.78
C ILE A 171 9.36 -9.01 3.80
N LYS A 172 8.04 -8.81 3.71
CA LYS A 172 7.08 -9.43 4.60
C LYS A 172 5.73 -9.59 3.92
N SER A 173 5.04 -10.66 4.24
CA SER A 173 3.69 -10.96 3.75
C SER A 173 2.75 -11.09 4.94
N TYR A 174 1.60 -10.43 4.86
CA TYR A 174 0.54 -10.47 5.86
C TYR A 174 -0.70 -11.09 5.25
N GLN A 175 -1.56 -11.66 6.10
CA GLN A 175 -2.88 -12.14 5.72
C GLN A 175 -3.92 -11.38 6.52
N LEU A 176 -4.95 -10.88 5.84
CA LEU A 176 -6.03 -10.11 6.44
C LEU A 176 -7.36 -10.67 5.98
N ALA A 177 -8.24 -11.03 6.91
CA ALA A 177 -9.59 -11.43 6.55
C ALA A 177 -10.38 -10.19 6.03
N SER A 178 -11.05 -10.32 4.90
CA SER A 178 -11.69 -9.18 4.22
C SER A 178 -12.87 -8.58 4.98
N ASN A 179 -13.52 -9.38 5.83
CA ASN A 179 -14.56 -8.89 6.74
C ASN A 179 -14.02 -7.90 7.78
N LEU A 180 -12.71 -7.91 8.07
CA LEU A 180 -12.06 -7.01 9.03
C LEU A 180 -11.63 -5.66 8.41
N ILE A 181 -11.70 -5.52 7.09
CA ILE A 181 -11.38 -4.26 6.41
C ILE A 181 -12.46 -3.24 6.75
N ASP A 182 -12.06 -2.11 7.33
CA ASP A 182 -12.96 -1.02 7.65
C ASP A 182 -13.13 -0.06 6.45
N GLU A 183 -14.34 0.02 5.91
CA GLU A 183 -14.73 0.96 4.84
C GLU A 183 -14.71 2.42 5.33
N ASN A 184 -14.80 2.63 6.64
CA ASN A 184 -14.91 3.96 7.23
C ASN A 184 -13.56 4.55 7.65
N ILE A 185 -12.43 3.84 7.53
CA ILE A 185 -11.13 4.35 8.00
C ILE A 185 -10.78 5.72 7.40
N ILE A 186 -11.16 5.96 6.13
CA ILE A 186 -10.99 7.24 5.44
C ILE A 186 -11.93 8.30 6.04
N ALA A 187 -13.20 7.97 6.24
CA ALA A 187 -14.20 8.87 6.80
C ALA A 187 -13.91 9.22 8.26
N GLU A 188 -13.48 8.26 9.07
CA GLU A 188 -13.10 8.46 10.46
C GLU A 188 -11.85 9.32 10.60
N ALA A 189 -10.83 9.07 9.79
CA ALA A 189 -9.64 9.89 9.79
C ALA A 189 -9.93 11.34 9.30
N ASN A 190 -10.85 11.51 8.34
CA ASN A 190 -11.32 12.84 7.92
C ASN A 190 -12.17 13.56 8.98
N LYS A 191 -13.04 12.84 9.72
CA LYS A 191 -13.82 13.42 10.84
C LYS A 191 -12.92 13.97 11.95
N LYS A 192 -11.83 13.27 12.28
CA LYS A 192 -10.84 13.75 13.27
C LYS A 192 -10.05 14.98 12.79
N ASN A 193 -9.98 15.21 11.48
CA ASN A 193 -9.34 16.41 10.90
C ASN A 193 -10.29 17.61 10.79
N LEU A 194 -11.60 17.43 11.02
CA LEU A 194 -12.62 18.47 10.93
C LEU A 194 -13.08 19.02 12.28
N THR A 195 -12.64 18.49 13.42
CA THR A 195 -12.82 19.16 14.71
C THR A 195 -11.84 20.33 14.80
N PRO A 196 -12.30 21.60 14.76
CA PRO A 196 -11.44 22.72 15.09
C PRO A 196 -11.00 22.53 16.54
N LEU A 197 -9.73 22.79 16.86
CA LEU A 197 -9.36 23.07 18.24
C LEU A 197 -10.24 24.24 18.69
N SER A 198 -11.24 23.98 19.51
CA SER A 198 -11.96 25.02 20.23
C SER A 198 -10.92 25.82 20.98
N THR A 199 -10.77 27.08 20.59
CA THR A 199 -9.90 28.06 21.21
C THR A 199 -10.41 28.26 22.62
N SER A 200 -9.82 27.58 23.60
CA SER A 200 -9.96 28.00 24.98
C SER A 200 -9.12 29.25 25.15
N ASN A 201 -9.79 30.39 25.01
CA ASN A 201 -9.36 31.63 25.61
C ASN A 201 -9.16 31.36 27.11
N ASN A 202 -7.92 31.41 27.58
CA ASN A 202 -7.67 31.84 28.94
C ASN A 202 -6.36 32.61 29.00
N ILE A 203 -6.55 33.91 29.18
CA ILE A 203 -5.57 34.92 29.56
C ILE A 203 -5.02 34.54 30.93
N HIS A 204 -3.72 34.23 31.03
CA HIS A 204 -2.86 34.69 32.13
C HIS A 204 -1.38 34.43 31.81
N SER A 205 -0.65 35.52 31.58
CA SER A 205 0.76 35.65 31.97
C SER A 205 0.76 36.27 33.39
N PRO A 206 1.73 35.99 34.29
CA PRO A 206 3.14 36.29 34.00
C PRO A 206 4.25 35.42 34.64
N GLN A 207 5.42 35.53 34.00
CA GLN A 207 6.80 35.59 34.55
C GLN A 207 7.52 34.37 35.18
N SER A 208 8.78 34.23 34.72
CA SER A 208 10.02 34.09 35.52
C SER A 208 10.74 32.73 35.62
N LYS A 209 11.86 32.66 34.87
CA LYS A 209 13.25 32.25 35.26
C LYS A 209 13.66 30.77 35.46
N LYS A 210 14.82 30.49 34.84
CA LYS A 210 15.99 29.67 35.23
C LYS A 210 16.03 28.16 34.94
N ASP A 211 16.99 27.81 34.07
CA ASP A 211 18.02 26.76 34.13
C ASP A 211 17.76 25.48 34.96
N LYS A 212 17.88 24.30 34.34
CA LYS A 212 19.01 23.36 34.54
C LYS A 212 18.87 22.04 33.78
N LYS A 213 20.07 21.50 33.49
CA LYS A 213 20.48 20.21 32.92
C LYS A 213 19.82 18.95 33.53
N GLY A 214 19.84 17.88 32.72
CA GLY A 214 19.72 16.48 33.13
C GLY A 214 18.36 15.90 32.74
N SER A 215 18.21 14.70 32.19
CA SER A 215 19.12 13.56 32.09
C SER A 215 18.55 12.61 31.02
N SER A 216 19.44 12.02 30.24
CA SER A 216 19.19 10.90 29.34
C SER A 216 18.66 9.70 30.13
N LEU A 217 17.47 9.19 29.77
CA LEU A 217 16.98 7.88 30.19
C LEU A 217 16.94 6.97 28.99
N LYS A 218 17.88 6.02 28.98
CA LYS A 218 17.89 4.83 28.14
C LYS A 218 16.65 3.99 28.46
N LEU A 219 15.88 3.62 27.44
CA LEU A 219 15.05 2.41 27.49
C LEU A 219 15.70 1.36 26.59
N SER A 220 16.44 0.45 27.22
CA SER A 220 16.91 -0.79 26.63
C SER A 220 15.96 -1.93 27.01
N ASN A 221 15.68 -2.77 26.00
CA ASN A 221 15.32 -4.18 26.07
C ASN A 221 13.90 -4.56 26.55
N PHE A 222 13.06 -4.96 25.60
CA PHE A 222 12.09 -6.05 25.79
C PHE A 222 11.67 -6.62 24.43
N TRP A 223 12.31 -7.71 23.98
CA TRP A 223 11.72 -8.74 23.12
C TRP A 223 12.52 -10.04 23.31
N GLN A 224 11.88 -11.06 23.87
CA GLN A 224 12.36 -12.43 23.86
C GLN A 224 12.26 -12.99 22.43
N LYS A 225 13.39 -13.49 21.91
CA LYS A 225 13.43 -14.29 20.69
C LYS A 225 12.93 -15.70 21.02
N ALA A 226 11.95 -16.19 20.27
CA ALA A 226 11.68 -17.63 20.19
C ALA A 226 12.67 -18.29 19.19
N PRO A 227 13.01 -19.58 19.36
CA PRO A 227 14.12 -20.23 18.64
C PRO A 227 13.74 -20.61 17.21
N LEU A 228 14.71 -20.51 16.31
CA LEU A 228 14.73 -21.24 15.04
C LEU A 228 15.50 -22.54 15.30
N GLU A 229 14.80 -23.67 15.30
CA GLU A 229 15.40 -24.99 15.15
C GLU A 229 15.28 -25.45 13.70
N GLY A 230 16.34 -26.09 13.19
CA GLY A 230 16.28 -26.89 11.97
C GLY A 230 17.46 -26.74 11.02
N ASP A 231 18.70 -26.90 11.53
CA ASP A 231 19.87 -27.19 10.70
C ASP A 231 19.73 -28.61 10.12
N GLY A 232 19.73 -28.71 8.79
CA GLY A 232 19.69 -29.96 8.05
C GLY A 232 20.69 -29.93 6.91
N SER A 233 21.95 -30.17 7.24
CA SER A 233 23.05 -30.40 6.29
C SER A 233 22.78 -31.61 5.40
N VAL A 234 22.71 -31.43 4.08
CA VAL A 234 23.04 -32.47 3.11
C VAL A 234 23.99 -31.89 2.06
N LYS A 235 25.13 -32.57 1.91
CA LYS A 235 26.19 -32.28 0.94
C LYS A 235 25.92 -32.98 -0.40
N ASN A 236 26.58 -32.39 -1.41
CA ASN A 236 27.13 -32.97 -2.64
C ASN A 236 26.39 -32.70 -3.96
N SER A 237 27.17 -32.05 -4.86
CA SER A 237 27.36 -32.28 -6.31
C SER A 237 26.10 -32.52 -7.15
N THR A 238 25.89 -31.84 -8.28
CA THR A 238 26.78 -31.89 -9.46
C THR A 238 26.51 -30.72 -10.39
N GLU A 239 27.50 -30.43 -11.24
CA GLU A 239 27.49 -29.53 -12.39
C GLU A 239 26.22 -29.63 -13.24
N PHE A 240 25.70 -28.48 -13.67
CA PHE A 240 24.97 -28.36 -14.94
C PHE A 240 25.39 -27.06 -15.61
N GLU A 241 26.12 -27.21 -16.71
CA GLU A 241 26.44 -26.14 -17.65
C GLU A 241 25.17 -25.64 -18.38
N PRO A 242 25.13 -24.36 -18.78
CA PRO A 242 24.01 -23.81 -19.53
C PRO A 242 24.03 -24.29 -21.00
N VAL A 243 22.99 -25.03 -21.39
CA VAL A 243 22.73 -25.34 -22.81
C VAL A 243 22.24 -24.07 -23.51
N ILE A 244 23.13 -23.48 -24.31
CA ILE A 244 22.82 -22.48 -25.33
C ILE A 244 22.43 -23.24 -26.59
N THR A 245 21.23 -23.01 -27.12
CA THR A 245 20.86 -23.37 -28.50
C THR A 245 19.94 -22.30 -29.12
N PRO A 246 19.91 -22.20 -30.47
CA PRO A 246 20.10 -20.94 -31.17
C PRO A 246 18.83 -20.21 -31.60
N GLN A 247 19.02 -18.94 -31.93
CA GLN A 247 18.06 -18.10 -32.63
C GLN A 247 17.68 -18.67 -33.99
N LEU A 248 16.38 -18.78 -34.23
CA LEU A 248 15.79 -18.90 -35.56
C LEU A 248 15.59 -17.50 -36.14
N SER A 249 16.42 -17.17 -37.12
CA SER A 249 16.18 -16.10 -38.08
C SER A 249 14.98 -16.46 -38.97
N ILE A 250 13.91 -15.67 -38.94
CA ILE A 250 12.92 -15.66 -40.01
C ILE A 250 13.26 -14.51 -40.96
N VAL A 251 13.58 -14.91 -42.18
CA VAL A 251 13.63 -14.09 -43.38
C VAL A 251 12.19 -13.91 -43.88
N ARG A 252 11.67 -12.68 -43.79
CA ARG A 252 10.91 -11.94 -44.82
C ARG A 252 10.23 -10.72 -44.22
#